data_AF-A0A9P7NK40-F1
#
_entry.id   AF-A0A9P7NK40-F1
#
_cell.length_a   1.000
_cell.length_b   1.000
_cell.length_c   1.000
_cell.angle_alpha   90.00
_cell.angle_beta   90.00
_cell.angle_gamma   90.00
#
_symmetry.space_group_name_H-M   'P 1'
#
loop_
_entity.id
_entity.type
_entity.pdbx_description
1 polymer ?
#
loop_
_entity_poly.entity_id
_entity_poly.type
_entity_poly.pdbx_seq_one_letter_code
_entity_poly.pdbx_strand_id
1 'polypeptide(L)'
;MRPLINLRCGPGAAILPPEVTRIHMDFAMRMDGGHMGARKFWREKLPRLKYYNPSIPMIVNRHDQNATSPLLTVYLRTKSATDDSITASAPPPTTQPASSRTNLSKAQPPAPDEEIVTIDMKNKQSSQILEQFLQETRAVALQPTKEDIEEMQYLEELRLQGNADREMMRQKREALKREEDMLRRARSVGEMTEDA
;
A
#
# COMPACT_ATOMS: atom_id res chain seq x y z
N MET A 1 4.16 13.26 -7.86
CA MET A 1 3.32 12.98 -6.67
C MET A 1 2.41 11.80 -6.98
N ARG A 2 2.01 10.99 -5.99
CA ARG A 2 0.93 10.02 -6.19
C ARG A 2 -0.40 10.79 -6.26
N PRO A 3 -1.24 10.60 -7.28
CA PRO A 3 -2.57 11.20 -7.33
C PRO A 3 -3.36 10.85 -6.06
N LEU A 4 -3.93 11.85 -5.38
CA LEU A 4 -4.76 11.66 -4.17
C LEU A 4 -5.93 10.69 -4.43
N ILE A 5 -6.40 10.62 -5.67
CA ILE A 5 -7.46 9.72 -6.05
C ILE A 5 -7.13 8.24 -5.82
N ASN A 6 -5.86 7.84 -5.83
CA ASN A 6 -5.47 6.45 -5.54
C ASN A 6 -5.67 6.06 -4.06
N LEU A 7 -5.78 7.04 -3.17
CA LEU A 7 -6.06 6.84 -1.74
C LEU A 7 -7.56 6.84 -1.45
N ARG A 8 -8.31 7.71 -2.15
CA ARG A 8 -9.78 7.76 -2.10
C ARG A 8 -10.39 6.52 -2.74
N CYS A 9 -9.89 6.13 -3.90
CA CYS A 9 -10.57 5.18 -4.76
C CYS A 9 -9.83 3.85 -4.89
N GLY A 10 -10.62 2.78 -4.91
CA GLY A 10 -10.18 1.44 -5.27
C GLY A 10 -10.24 0.41 -4.14
N PRO A 11 -9.90 -0.85 -4.45
CA PRO A 11 -9.98 -1.96 -3.51
C PRO A 11 -9.17 -1.66 -2.25
N GLY A 12 -9.82 -1.71 -1.09
CA GLY A 12 -9.25 -1.35 0.22
C GLY A 12 -9.80 -0.05 0.81
N ALA A 13 -10.57 0.74 0.06
CA ALA A 13 -11.38 1.82 0.61
C ALA A 13 -12.60 1.21 1.33
N ALA A 14 -12.60 1.27 2.66
CA ALA A 14 -13.70 0.77 3.47
C ALA A 14 -13.82 1.59 4.75
N ILE A 15 -15.03 1.65 5.31
CA ILE A 15 -15.29 2.24 6.62
C ILE A 15 -15.34 1.11 7.64
N LEU A 16 -14.40 1.12 8.56
CA LEU A 16 -14.36 0.21 9.70
C LEU A 16 -15.45 0.57 10.73
N PRO A 17 -16.11 -0.42 11.36
CA PRO A 17 -17.03 -0.15 12.45
C PRO A 17 -16.28 0.40 13.69
N PRO A 18 -16.99 1.08 14.60
CA PRO A 18 -16.39 1.65 15.81
C PRO A 18 -15.86 0.59 16.79
N GLU A 19 -16.24 -0.68 16.59
CA GLU A 19 -15.71 -1.82 17.34
C GLU A 19 -14.20 -2.01 17.10
N VAL A 20 -13.66 -1.61 15.95
CA VAL A 20 -12.23 -1.75 15.65
C VAL A 20 -11.42 -0.67 16.37
N THR A 21 -10.56 -1.07 17.30
CA THR A 21 -9.73 -0.14 18.09
C THR A 21 -8.35 0.07 17.48
N ARG A 22 -7.73 -1.00 16.96
CA ARG A 22 -6.35 -0.97 16.43
C ARG A 22 -6.15 -2.05 15.37
N ILE A 23 -5.24 -1.78 14.44
CA ILE A 23 -4.73 -2.77 13.50
C ILE A 23 -3.21 -2.88 13.63
N HIS A 24 -2.72 -4.10 13.75
CA HIS A 24 -1.29 -4.42 13.75
C HIS A 24 -0.99 -5.40 12.62
N MET A 25 0.11 -5.14 11.91
CA MET A 25 0.51 -5.95 10.78
C MET A 25 1.99 -6.33 10.93
N ASP A 26 2.30 -7.61 10.87
CA ASP A 26 3.66 -8.14 10.96
C ASP A 26 4.03 -8.93 9.71
N PHE A 27 5.15 -8.60 9.08
CA PHE A 27 5.67 -9.36 7.93
C PHE A 27 7.16 -9.09 7.66
N ALA A 28 7.79 -10.02 6.93
CA ALA A 28 9.20 -9.91 6.60
C ALA A 28 9.49 -8.90 5.47
N MET A 29 10.69 -8.33 5.46
CA MET A 29 11.15 -7.38 4.43
C MET A 29 11.24 -8.03 3.05
N ARG A 30 11.77 -9.26 3.01
CA ARG A 30 11.95 -10.05 1.78
C ARG A 30 10.67 -10.79 1.44
N MET A 31 10.51 -11.10 0.16
CA MET A 31 9.27 -11.65 -0.39
C MET A 31 9.21 -13.19 -0.30
N ASP A 32 10.34 -13.81 0.05
CA ASP A 32 10.51 -15.25 0.24
C ASP A 32 9.58 -15.77 1.35
N GLY A 33 9.05 -16.99 1.23
CA GLY A 33 8.22 -17.59 2.29
C GLY A 33 6.76 -17.13 2.33
N GLY A 34 6.25 -16.54 1.24
CA GLY A 34 4.82 -16.20 1.12
C GLY A 34 4.43 -14.80 1.61
N HIS A 35 5.40 -13.89 1.76
CA HIS A 35 5.20 -12.53 2.29
C HIS A 35 4.73 -11.49 1.26
N MET A 36 4.67 -11.87 -0.03
CA MET A 36 4.23 -11.00 -1.13
C MET A 36 2.86 -10.38 -0.89
N GLY A 37 1.88 -11.17 -0.44
CA GLY A 37 0.51 -10.74 -0.19
C GLY A 37 0.43 -9.61 0.82
N ALA A 38 1.06 -9.82 1.98
CA ALA A 38 1.19 -8.82 3.04
C ALA A 38 1.85 -7.53 2.51
N ARG A 39 2.96 -7.64 1.79
CA ARG A 39 3.63 -6.46 1.24
C ARG A 39 2.74 -5.65 0.28
N LYS A 40 1.97 -6.31 -0.58
CA LYS A 40 1.01 -5.64 -1.47
C LYS A 40 -0.15 -5.04 -0.67
N PHE A 41 -0.67 -5.76 0.32
CA PHE A 41 -1.72 -5.27 1.21
C PHE A 41 -1.30 -3.98 1.93
N TRP A 42 -0.10 -3.94 2.51
CA TRP A 42 0.47 -2.75 3.14
C TRP A 42 0.66 -1.56 2.18
N ARG A 43 1.09 -1.82 0.94
CA ARG A 43 1.37 -0.74 -0.02
C ARG A 43 0.14 -0.17 -0.71
N GLU A 44 -0.88 -1.01 -0.92
CA GLU A 44 -2.03 -0.68 -1.78
C GLU A 44 -3.34 -0.55 -1.00
N LYS A 45 -3.58 -1.37 0.04
CA LYS A 45 -4.87 -1.47 0.73
C LYS A 45 -4.87 -0.69 2.04
N LEU A 46 -3.86 -0.92 2.89
CA LEU A 46 -3.74 -0.29 4.20
C LEU A 46 -3.78 1.27 4.15
N PRO A 47 -3.13 1.95 3.18
CA PRO A 47 -3.18 3.41 3.11
C PRO A 47 -4.58 3.94 2.78
N ARG A 48 -5.38 3.18 2.03
CA ARG A 48 -6.78 3.51 1.70
C ARG A 48 -7.67 3.37 2.93
N LEU A 49 -7.51 2.27 3.68
CA LEU A 49 -8.18 2.10 4.98
C LEU A 49 -7.85 3.27 5.92
N LYS A 50 -6.57 3.66 6.01
CA LYS A 50 -6.15 4.77 6.88
C LYS A 50 -6.75 6.12 6.47
N TYR A 51 -6.96 6.34 5.18
CA TYR A 51 -7.54 7.57 4.65
C TYR A 51 -8.99 7.77 5.15
N TYR A 52 -9.80 6.70 5.15
CA TYR A 52 -11.18 6.75 5.64
C TYR A 52 -11.30 6.58 7.15
N ASN A 53 -10.30 5.96 7.80
CA ASN A 53 -10.28 5.72 9.24
C ASN A 53 -9.04 6.36 9.90
N PRO A 54 -8.94 7.70 9.94
CA PRO A 54 -7.77 8.38 10.50
C PRO A 54 -7.60 8.16 12.00
N SER A 55 -8.70 7.95 12.73
CA SER A 55 -8.70 7.73 14.17
C SER A 55 -8.13 6.37 14.57
N ILE A 56 -8.20 5.36 13.70
CA ILE A 56 -7.74 4.00 14.01
C ILE A 56 -6.23 3.92 13.75
N PRO A 57 -5.41 3.62 14.76
CA PRO A 57 -3.98 3.42 14.58
C PRO A 57 -3.73 2.11 13.81
N MET A 58 -2.89 2.21 12.77
CA MET A 58 -2.47 1.09 11.94
C MET A 58 -0.95 0.98 12.02
N ILE A 59 -0.48 -0.02 12.75
CA ILE A 59 0.94 -0.21 13.07
C ILE A 59 1.51 -1.31 12.20
N VAL A 60 2.67 -1.04 11.62
CA VAL A 60 3.37 -2.01 10.79
C VAL A 60 4.71 -2.37 11.43
N ASN A 61 4.87 -3.65 11.74
CA ASN A 61 6.13 -4.25 12.13
C ASN A 61 6.75 -4.95 10.92
N ARG A 62 7.98 -4.61 10.61
CA ARG A 62 8.77 -5.31 9.59
C ARG A 62 10.05 -5.83 10.20
N HIS A 63 10.51 -6.96 9.69
CA HIS A 63 11.69 -7.66 10.17
C HIS A 63 12.36 -8.49 9.06
N ASP A 64 13.56 -9.02 9.31
CA ASP A 64 14.28 -9.86 8.33
C ASP A 64 14.02 -11.37 8.48
N GLN A 65 13.20 -11.76 9.48
CA GLN A 65 12.86 -13.16 9.76
C GLN A 65 11.81 -13.72 8.80
N ASN A 66 12.24 -14.22 7.64
CA ASN A 66 11.34 -14.77 6.62
C ASN A 66 10.63 -16.09 7.00
N ALA A 67 11.15 -16.80 8.00
CA ALA A 67 10.54 -18.04 8.49
C ALA A 67 9.21 -17.80 9.23
N THR A 68 9.05 -16.63 9.84
CA THR A 68 7.83 -16.24 10.55
C THR A 68 6.71 -15.99 9.53
N SER A 69 5.52 -16.56 9.76
CA SER A 69 4.37 -16.30 8.90
C SER A 69 3.92 -14.84 9.04
N PRO A 70 3.52 -14.17 7.94
CA PRO A 70 3.00 -12.81 8.00
C PRO A 70 1.59 -12.81 8.60
N LEU A 71 1.36 -11.99 9.63
CA LEU A 71 0.12 -11.96 10.40
C LEU A 71 -0.48 -10.55 10.43
N LEU A 72 -1.81 -10.47 10.33
CA LEU A 72 -2.58 -9.26 10.50
C LEU A 72 -3.47 -9.44 11.73
N THR A 73 -3.25 -8.64 12.76
CA THR A 73 -4.01 -8.69 14.01
C THR A 73 -4.89 -7.47 14.11
N VAL A 74 -6.19 -7.69 14.25
CA VAL A 74 -7.21 -6.66 14.46
C VAL A 74 -7.68 -6.74 15.90
N TYR A 75 -7.71 -5.60 16.58
CA TYR A 75 -8.21 -5.48 17.93
C TYR A 75 -9.64 -4.95 17.86
N LEU A 76 -10.58 -5.71 18.41
CA LEU A 76 -12.00 -5.43 18.44
C LEU A 76 -12.43 -5.18 19.89
N ARG A 77 -13.33 -4.25 20.11
CA ARG A 77 -13.92 -4.03 21.44
C ARG A 77 -14.97 -5.09 21.71
N THR A 78 -14.92 -5.69 22.90
CA THR A 78 -15.91 -6.67 23.34
C THR A 78 -17.25 -5.99 23.64
N LYS A 79 -18.36 -6.64 23.25
CA LYS A 79 -19.71 -6.05 23.34
C LYS A 79 -20.20 -5.79 24.77
N SER A 80 -19.61 -6.41 25.78
CA SER A 80 -19.92 -6.11 27.19
C SER A 80 -19.59 -4.68 27.60
N ALA A 81 -18.74 -3.96 26.83
CA ALA A 81 -18.45 -2.55 27.07
C ALA A 81 -19.39 -1.57 26.33
N THR A 82 -20.30 -2.09 25.47
CA THR A 82 -21.09 -1.24 24.55
C THR A 82 -22.43 -0.78 25.13
N ASP A 83 -22.96 -1.44 26.17
CA ASP A 83 -24.24 -1.05 26.79
C ASP A 83 -24.13 0.17 27.73
N ASP A 84 -22.92 0.53 28.19
CA ASP A 84 -22.72 1.61 29.19
C ASP A 84 -22.07 2.90 28.61
N SER A 85 -21.81 2.98 27.31
CA SER A 85 -21.06 4.11 26.72
C SER A 85 -21.67 4.70 25.44
N ILE A 86 -22.88 5.25 25.56
CA ILE A 86 -23.43 6.21 24.58
C ILE A 86 -22.70 7.58 24.68
N THR A 87 -21.82 7.78 25.66
CA THR A 87 -20.90 8.93 25.71
C THR A 87 -19.61 8.60 24.98
N ALA A 88 -19.48 9.15 23.76
CA ALA A 88 -18.26 9.19 22.95
C ALA A 88 -17.10 9.85 23.71
N SER A 89 -16.49 9.09 24.61
CA SER A 89 -15.31 9.48 25.37
C SER A 89 -14.13 8.85 24.66
N ALA A 90 -13.22 9.68 24.15
CA ALA A 90 -12.01 9.21 23.48
C ALA A 90 -11.31 8.15 24.35
N PRO A 91 -10.92 7.00 23.77
CA PRO A 91 -10.29 5.94 24.53
C PRO A 91 -9.02 6.48 25.23
N PRO A 92 -8.69 5.99 26.44
CA PRO A 92 -7.46 6.38 27.11
C PRO A 92 -6.26 6.09 26.19
N PRO A 93 -5.19 6.89 26.24
CA PRO A 93 -4.03 6.72 25.37
C PRO A 93 -3.32 5.41 25.74
N THR A 94 -3.74 4.31 25.13
CA THR A 94 -2.96 3.08 25.12
C THR A 94 -1.62 3.42 24.47
N THR A 95 -0.51 3.16 25.17
CA THR A 95 0.84 3.43 24.68
C THR A 95 1.09 2.54 23.48
N GLN A 96 0.79 3.04 22.29
CA GLN A 96 0.90 2.25 21.07
C GLN A 96 2.34 2.33 20.53
N PRO A 97 2.95 1.18 20.19
CA PRO A 97 4.29 1.20 19.61
C PRO A 97 4.25 1.89 18.25
N ALA A 98 5.24 2.74 17.97
CA ALA A 98 5.44 3.28 16.62
C ALA A 98 5.70 2.15 15.63
N SER A 99 5.50 2.36 14.32
CA SER A 99 5.87 1.35 13.31
C SER A 99 7.38 1.12 13.28
N SER A 100 7.83 -0.11 13.04
CA SER A 100 9.26 -0.47 13.04
C SER A 100 9.69 -1.23 11.78
N ARG A 101 10.98 -1.14 11.49
CA ARG A 101 11.69 -1.88 10.44
C ARG A 101 12.59 -2.98 10.98
N THR A 102 12.74 -3.06 12.30
CA THR A 102 13.74 -3.88 12.99
C THR A 102 13.11 -4.77 14.05
N ASN A 103 11.84 -5.17 13.86
CA ASN A 103 11.09 -6.04 14.77
C ASN A 103 10.84 -5.47 16.19
N LEU A 104 10.86 -4.15 16.37
CA LEU A 104 10.68 -3.52 17.69
C LEU A 104 9.20 -3.38 18.07
N SER A 105 8.29 -3.47 17.11
CA SER A 105 6.88 -3.11 17.28
C SER A 105 6.00 -4.33 17.28
N LYS A 106 6.30 -5.30 18.14
CA LYS A 106 5.56 -6.56 18.21
C LYS A 106 4.12 -6.34 18.65
N ALA A 107 3.25 -7.26 18.21
CA ALA A 107 1.85 -7.28 18.63
C ALA A 107 1.77 -7.30 20.17
N GLN A 108 0.99 -6.38 20.72
CA GLN A 108 0.75 -6.31 22.16
C GLN A 108 -0.43 -7.21 22.50
N PRO A 109 -0.48 -7.82 23.69
CA PRO A 109 -1.67 -8.55 24.12
C PRO A 109 -2.91 -7.63 24.09
N PRO A 110 -4.12 -8.19 23.91
CA PRO A 110 -5.36 -7.42 24.02
C PRO A 110 -5.48 -6.75 25.40
N ALA A 111 -6.11 -5.58 25.42
CA ALA A 111 -6.61 -5.00 26.68
C ALA A 111 -7.78 -5.84 27.24
N PRO A 112 -8.16 -5.69 28.52
CA PRO A 112 -9.22 -6.49 29.14
C PRO A 112 -10.60 -6.37 28.46
N ASP A 113 -10.85 -5.26 27.77
CA ASP A 113 -12.06 -4.97 27.00
C ASP A 113 -11.92 -5.25 25.50
N GLU A 114 -10.78 -5.77 25.05
CA GLU A 114 -10.47 -6.04 23.65
C GLU A 114 -10.35 -7.55 23.36
N GLU A 115 -10.81 -7.94 22.18
CA GLU A 115 -10.62 -9.26 21.58
C GLU A 115 -9.72 -9.12 20.34
N ILE A 116 -8.86 -10.12 20.10
CA ILE A 116 -7.98 -10.15 18.93
C ILE A 116 -8.49 -11.11 17.86
N VAL A 117 -8.62 -10.60 16.63
CA VAL A 117 -8.82 -11.43 15.45
C VAL A 117 -7.53 -11.45 14.66
N THR A 118 -7.00 -12.66 14.43
CA THR A 118 -5.73 -12.86 13.71
C THR A 118 -6.00 -13.46 12.33
N ILE A 119 -5.51 -12.80 11.30
CA ILE A 119 -5.60 -13.21 9.90
C ILE A 119 -4.21 -13.61 9.42
N ASP A 120 -4.04 -14.88 9.09
CA ASP A 120 -2.82 -15.37 8.43
C ASP A 120 -2.78 -14.90 6.96
N MET A 121 -1.68 -14.27 6.56
CA MET A 121 -1.46 -13.74 5.21
C MET A 121 -0.52 -14.60 4.36
N LYS A 122 -0.02 -15.72 4.89
CA LYS A 122 0.96 -16.56 4.19
C LYS A 122 0.40 -17.12 2.89
N ASN A 123 1.12 -16.91 1.80
CA ASN A 123 0.74 -17.38 0.45
C ASN A 123 -0.62 -16.89 -0.07
N LYS A 124 -1.21 -15.85 0.55
CA LYS A 124 -2.47 -15.26 0.10
C LYS A 124 -2.23 -14.07 -0.81
N GLN A 125 -3.15 -13.82 -1.74
CA GLN A 125 -3.15 -12.59 -2.52
C GLN A 125 -3.72 -11.43 -1.69
N SER A 126 -3.30 -10.20 -1.97
CA SER A 126 -3.80 -9.00 -1.28
C SER A 126 -5.31 -8.80 -1.39
N SER A 127 -5.96 -9.30 -2.44
CA SER A 127 -7.43 -9.30 -2.61
C SER A 127 -8.10 -10.24 -1.61
N GLN A 128 -7.60 -11.47 -1.47
CA GLN A 128 -8.11 -12.46 -0.52
C GLN A 128 -7.91 -12.02 0.93
N ILE A 129 -6.75 -11.40 1.23
CA ILE A 129 -6.50 -10.82 2.56
C ILE A 129 -7.52 -9.72 2.87
N LEU A 130 -7.84 -8.87 1.89
CA LEU A 130 -8.84 -7.82 2.04
C LEU A 130 -10.24 -8.39 2.24
N GLU A 131 -10.64 -9.39 1.46
CA GLU A 131 -11.94 -10.05 1.59
C GLU A 131 -12.12 -10.67 2.98
N GLN A 132 -11.13 -11.45 3.43
CA GLN A 132 -11.13 -12.00 4.78
C GLN A 132 -11.20 -10.90 5.84
N PHE A 133 -10.40 -9.84 5.68
CA PHE A 133 -10.43 -8.71 6.61
C PHE A 133 -11.81 -8.04 6.68
N LEU A 134 -12.44 -7.76 5.54
CA LEU A 134 -13.77 -7.14 5.50
C LEU A 134 -14.84 -8.05 6.14
N GLN A 135 -14.73 -9.37 5.94
CA GLN A 135 -15.62 -10.35 6.52
C GLN A 135 -15.49 -10.42 8.05
N GLU A 136 -14.26 -10.47 8.56
CA GLU A 136 -13.98 -10.53 10.00
C GLU A 136 -14.37 -9.22 10.71
N THR A 137 -14.04 -8.07 10.12
CA THR A 137 -14.33 -6.76 10.74
C THR A 137 -15.72 -6.22 10.38
N ARG A 138 -16.51 -6.91 9.55
CA ARG A 138 -17.83 -6.45 9.06
C ARG A 138 -17.80 -5.03 8.48
N ALA A 139 -16.68 -4.68 7.84
CA ALA A 139 -16.48 -3.33 7.31
C ALA A 139 -17.20 -3.14 5.98
N VAL A 140 -17.69 -1.92 5.74
CA VAL A 140 -18.43 -1.59 4.52
C VAL A 140 -17.46 -1.04 3.48
N ALA A 141 -17.33 -1.75 2.37
CA ALA A 141 -16.53 -1.29 1.23
C ALA A 141 -17.18 -0.07 0.56
N LEU A 142 -16.38 0.98 0.34
CA LEU A 142 -16.84 2.19 -0.33
C LEU A 142 -16.75 2.03 -1.85
N GLN A 143 -17.84 2.39 -2.53
CA GLN A 143 -17.85 2.48 -3.98
C GLN A 143 -17.34 3.87 -4.40
N PRO A 144 -16.54 3.97 -5.48
CA PRO A 144 -16.10 5.27 -6.00
C PRO A 144 -17.32 6.08 -6.45
N THR A 145 -17.28 7.39 -6.23
CA THR A 145 -18.34 8.30 -6.71
C THR A 145 -18.20 8.56 -8.21
N LYS A 146 -19.21 9.16 -8.84
CA LYS A 146 -19.15 9.50 -10.28
C LYS A 146 -18.00 10.46 -10.61
N GLU A 147 -17.82 11.49 -9.79
CA GLU A 147 -16.72 12.46 -9.92
C GLU A 147 -15.36 11.76 -9.84
N ASP A 148 -15.21 10.81 -8.91
CA ASP A 148 -13.98 10.03 -8.79
C ASP A 148 -13.72 9.17 -10.05
N ILE A 149 -14.77 8.62 -10.66
CA ILE A 149 -14.64 7.83 -11.90
C ILE A 149 -14.16 8.72 -13.05
N GLU A 150 -14.74 9.90 -13.20
CA GLU A 150 -14.34 10.87 -14.25
C GLU A 150 -12.89 11.34 -14.06
N GLU A 151 -12.49 11.67 -12.83
CA GLU A 151 -11.10 12.05 -12.53
C GLU A 151 -10.13 10.88 -12.79
N MET A 152 -10.51 9.64 -12.46
CA MET A 152 -9.70 8.46 -12.78
C MET A 152 -9.52 8.28 -14.30
N GLN A 153 -10.59 8.44 -15.08
CA GLN A 153 -10.55 8.34 -16.54
C GLN A 153 -9.65 9.43 -17.14
N TYR A 154 -9.81 10.68 -16.69
CA TYR A 154 -8.98 11.80 -17.14
C TYR A 154 -7.48 11.56 -16.87
N LEU A 155 -7.14 11.05 -15.68
CA LEU A 155 -5.76 10.73 -15.34
C LEU A 155 -5.19 9.56 -16.14
N GLU A 156 -6.04 8.59 -16.52
CA GLU A 156 -5.65 7.47 -17.39
C GLU A 156 -5.36 7.95 -18.81
N GLU A 157 -6.19 8.83 -19.37
CA GLU A 157 -5.97 9.46 -20.66
C GLU A 157 -4.66 10.25 -20.69
N LEU A 158 -4.42 11.07 -19.68
CA LEU A 158 -3.17 11.83 -19.55
C LEU A 158 -1.94 10.90 -19.44
N ARG A 159 -2.09 9.77 -18.74
CA ARG A 159 -1.02 8.76 -18.65
C ARG A 159 -0.77 8.10 -20.00
N LEU A 160 -1.81 7.78 -20.77
CA LEU A 160 -1.69 7.17 -22.09
C LEU A 160 -0.97 8.12 -23.07
N GLN A 161 -1.40 9.38 -23.12
CA GLN A 161 -0.74 10.42 -23.92
C GLN A 161 0.73 10.59 -23.52
N GLY A 162 1.00 10.70 -22.22
CA GLY A 162 2.37 10.83 -21.72
C GLY A 162 3.27 9.62 -22.04
N ASN A 163 2.71 8.42 -22.14
CA ASN A 163 3.48 7.24 -22.57
C ASN A 163 3.79 7.29 -24.07
N ALA A 164 2.81 7.66 -24.90
CA ALA A 164 3.03 7.83 -26.33
C ALA A 164 4.10 8.91 -26.62
N ASP A 165 4.02 10.06 -25.94
CA ASP A 165 5.00 11.14 -26.08
C ASP A 165 6.41 10.70 -25.66
N ARG A 166 6.52 9.92 -24.58
CA ARG A 166 7.80 9.36 -24.13
C ARG A 166 8.39 8.41 -25.16
N GLU A 167 7.57 7.61 -25.82
CA GLU A 167 8.03 6.70 -26.88
C GLU A 167 8.49 7.46 -28.11
N MET A 168 7.72 8.47 -28.55
CA MET A 168 8.10 9.34 -29.67
C MET A 168 9.43 10.06 -29.40
N MET A 169 9.58 10.64 -28.21
CA MET A 169 10.82 11.32 -27.81
C MET A 169 11.99 10.35 -27.66
N ARG A 170 11.75 9.12 -27.20
CA ARG A 170 12.78 8.07 -27.14
C ARG A 170 13.30 7.75 -28.55
N GLN A 171 12.40 7.49 -29.50
CA GLN A 171 12.77 7.21 -30.89
C GLN A 171 13.54 8.37 -31.53
N LYS A 172 13.08 9.61 -31.33
CA LYS A 172 13.78 10.80 -31.83
C LYS A 172 15.19 10.93 -31.24
N ARG A 173 15.36 10.70 -29.93
CA ARG A 173 16.68 10.72 -29.28
C ARG A 173 17.59 9.60 -29.79
N GLU A 174 17.06 8.40 -30.00
CA GLU A 174 17.80 7.28 -30.56
C GLU A 174 18.25 7.55 -32.00
N ALA A 175 17.40 8.17 -32.82
CA ALA A 175 17.74 8.55 -34.19
C ALA A 175 18.84 9.62 -34.22
N LEU A 176 18.71 10.70 -33.44
CA LEU A 176 19.73 11.75 -33.34
C LEU A 176 21.07 11.20 -32.85
N LYS A 177 21.04 10.32 -31.83
CA LYS A 177 22.26 9.67 -31.33
C LYS A 177 22.91 8.78 -32.40
N ARG A 178 22.11 8.04 -33.18
CA ARG A 178 22.62 7.20 -34.28
C ARG A 178 23.25 8.02 -35.39
N GLU A 179 22.66 9.16 -35.72
CA GLU A 179 23.20 10.10 -36.71
C GLU A 179 24.52 10.72 -36.23
N GLU A 180 24.56 11.18 -34.98
CA GLU A 180 25.77 11.72 -34.35
C GLU A 180 26.91 10.68 -34.30
N ASP A 181 26.60 9.44 -33.89
CA ASP A 181 27.58 8.35 -33.86
C ASP A 181 28.11 8.00 -35.27
N MET A 182 27.25 8.07 -36.30
CA MET A 182 27.65 7.86 -37.69
C MET A 182 28.58 8.97 -38.19
N LEU A 183 28.20 10.23 -37.98
CA LEU A 183 29.01 11.39 -38.35
C LEU A 183 30.36 11.39 -37.62
N ARG A 184 30.38 11.04 -36.34
CA ARG A 184 31.61 10.94 -35.54
C ARG A 184 32.56 9.88 -36.10
N ARG A 185 32.04 8.69 -36.45
CA ARG A 185 32.85 7.63 -37.08
C ARG A 185 33.41 8.06 -38.44
N ALA A 186 32.59 8.73 -39.26
CA ALA A 186 33.03 9.22 -40.56
C ALA A 186 34.15 10.26 -40.41
N ARG A 187 34.02 11.21 -39.48
CA ARG A 187 35.06 12.20 -39.18
C ARG A 187 36.36 11.54 -38.71
N SER A 188 36.30 10.58 -37.79
CA SER A 188 37.50 9.89 -37.30
C SER A 188 38.23 9.09 -38.39
N VAL A 189 37.51 8.53 -39.37
CA VAL A 189 38.14 7.80 -40.48
C VAL A 189 38.82 8.78 -41.44
N GLY A 190 38.21 9.92 -41.74
CA GLY A 190 38.81 10.95 -42.61
C GLY A 190 40.10 11.52 -42.04
N GLU A 191 40.13 11.79 -40.73
CA GLU A 191 41.32 12.29 -40.02
C GLU A 191 42.46 11.26 -40.03
N MET A 192 42.16 9.96 -39.90
CA MET A 192 43.17 8.89 -40.00
C MET A 192 43.71 8.66 -41.42
N THR A 193 43.01 9.10 -42.46
CA THR A 193 43.48 8.99 -43.85
C THR A 193 44.32 10.18 -44.32
N GLU A 194 44.28 11.32 -43.63
CA GLU A 194 45.11 12.50 -43.95
C GLU A 194 46.49 12.47 -43.26
N ASP A 195 46.64 11.69 -42.18
CA ASP A 195 47.90 11.54 -41.43
C ASP A 195 48.77 10.32 -41.88
N ALA A 196 48.42 9.65 -42.99
CA ALA A 196 49.14 8.49 -43.55
C ALA A 196 49.72 8.78 -44.94
#